data_AF-A0AB36X6F0-F1
#
_entry.id   AF-A0AB36X6F0-F1
#
_cell.length_a   1.000
_cell.length_b   1.000
_cell.length_c   1.000
_cell.angle_alpha   90.00
_cell.angle_beta   90.00
_cell.angle_gamma   90.00
#
_symmetry.space_group_name_H-M   'P 1'
#
loop_
_entity.id
_entity.type
_entity.pdbx_description
1 polymer ?
#
loop_
_entity_poly.entity_id
_entity_poly.type
_entity_poly.pdbx_seq_one_letter_code
_entity_poly.pdbx_strand_id
1 'polypeptide(L)'
;RPEDIEKNTKAFVASYLQTQKDQDSIGAAGVDAKTDATQLQPTDFVPNAKQMDATVDRIYSIFHTNKAIVQSSYTENQWISYYESQIEPVIRQMSEQWTSRLFNRRQRSFGNSIVFESSDLSYASMQTKLSLVQLVDRAVMTPNELRGFFNLSPVPDGDKMLLRKDTGTVPSATGSDGAPDPTEGGDDNDDSGTD
;
A
#
# COMPACT_ATOMS: atom_id res chain seq x y z
N ARG A 1 -6.40 -57.02 -52.89
CA ARG A 1 -4.94 -57.07 -53.18
C ARG A 1 -4.31 -55.82 -52.55
N PRO A 2 -3.01 -55.80 -52.20
CA PRO A 2 -2.39 -54.63 -51.58
C PRO A 2 -2.53 -53.34 -52.41
N GLU A 3 -2.58 -53.47 -53.73
CA GLU A 3 -2.80 -52.36 -54.69
C GLU A 3 -4.17 -51.67 -54.53
N ASP A 4 -5.22 -52.40 -54.13
CA ASP A 4 -6.57 -51.84 -53.96
C ASP A 4 -6.64 -50.93 -52.73
N ILE A 5 -5.88 -51.25 -51.69
CA ILE A 5 -5.82 -50.48 -50.44
C ILE A 5 -5.15 -49.15 -50.71
N GLU A 6 -3.98 -49.15 -51.37
CA GLU A 6 -3.27 -47.91 -51.71
C GLU A 6 -4.07 -46.99 -52.63
N LYS A 7 -4.81 -47.57 -53.59
CA LYS A 7 -5.68 -46.81 -54.48
C LYS A 7 -6.81 -46.14 -53.71
N ASN A 8 -7.43 -46.84 -52.77
CA ASN A 8 -8.50 -46.29 -51.92
C ASN A 8 -7.98 -45.22 -50.95
N THR A 9 -6.77 -45.39 -50.39
CA THR A 9 -6.15 -44.37 -49.53
C THR A 9 -5.80 -43.11 -50.32
N LYS A 10 -5.24 -43.25 -51.53
CA LYS A 10 -4.93 -42.10 -52.41
C LYS A 10 -6.20 -41.37 -52.86
N ALA A 11 -7.28 -42.11 -53.16
CA ALA A 11 -8.57 -41.52 -53.51
C ALA A 11 -9.17 -40.74 -52.34
N PHE A 12 -9.11 -41.28 -51.12
CA PHE A 12 -9.58 -40.61 -49.90
C PHE A 12 -8.79 -39.31 -49.60
N VAL A 13 -7.46 -39.36 -49.71
CA VAL A 13 -6.60 -38.17 -49.51
C VAL A 13 -6.91 -37.10 -50.56
N ALA A 14 -7.11 -37.50 -51.83
CA ALA A 14 -7.45 -36.57 -52.89
C ALA A 14 -8.83 -35.93 -52.71
N SER A 15 -9.83 -36.67 -52.22
CA SER A 15 -11.19 -36.15 -52.05
C SER A 15 -11.41 -35.35 -50.76
N TYR A 16 -10.65 -35.62 -49.69
CA TYR A 16 -10.90 -35.00 -48.37
C TYR A 16 -9.79 -34.05 -47.88
N LEU A 17 -8.55 -34.19 -48.34
CA LEU A 17 -7.42 -33.35 -47.89
C LEU A 17 -6.98 -32.30 -48.91
N GLN A 18 -7.39 -32.41 -50.18
CA GLN A 18 -7.08 -31.39 -51.19
C GLN A 18 -8.12 -30.26 -51.14
N THR A 19 -7.84 -29.24 -50.33
CA THR A 19 -8.70 -28.06 -50.12
C THR A 19 -8.77 -27.11 -51.33
N GLN A 20 -8.33 -27.53 -52.53
CA GLN A 20 -7.99 -26.62 -53.63
C GLN A 20 -8.63 -26.92 -54.99
N LYS A 21 -9.47 -27.95 -55.14
CA LYS A 21 -10.21 -28.13 -56.40
C LYS A 21 -11.68 -28.46 -56.16
N ASP A 22 -12.50 -27.51 -56.60
CA ASP A 22 -13.93 -27.58 -56.90
C ASP A 22 -14.89 -27.53 -55.70
N GLN A 23 -15.88 -26.65 -55.86
CA GLN A 23 -16.73 -26.02 -54.83
C GLN A 23 -17.72 -26.96 -54.11
N ASP A 24 -17.56 -28.29 -54.24
CA ASP A 24 -18.45 -29.30 -53.65
C ASP A 24 -17.74 -30.13 -52.55
N SER A 25 -16.85 -29.50 -51.78
CA SER A 25 -16.32 -30.07 -50.54
C SER A 25 -17.40 -30.06 -49.45
N ILE A 26 -18.44 -30.87 -49.62
CA ILE A 26 -19.37 -31.21 -48.55
C ILE A 26 -18.57 -31.99 -47.51
N GLY A 27 -18.43 -31.44 -46.29
CA GLY A 27 -17.64 -31.99 -45.18
C GLY A 27 -18.21 -33.28 -44.56
N ALA A 28 -18.77 -34.18 -45.38
CA ALA A 28 -19.32 -35.46 -44.97
C ALA A 28 -18.46 -36.59 -45.58
N ALA A 29 -17.74 -37.31 -44.71
CA ALA A 29 -17.05 -38.52 -45.10
C ALA A 29 -17.99 -39.72 -45.05
N GLY A 30 -18.42 -40.21 -46.22
CA GLY A 30 -19.12 -41.48 -46.33
C GLY A 30 -18.15 -42.63 -46.08
N VAL A 31 -18.39 -43.42 -45.04
CA VAL A 31 -17.50 -44.52 -44.64
C VAL A 31 -18.05 -45.84 -45.18
N ASP A 32 -17.20 -46.62 -45.87
CA ASP A 32 -17.54 -48.00 -46.25
C ASP A 32 -17.48 -48.91 -45.01
N ALA A 33 -18.28 -49.97 -44.98
CA ALA A 33 -18.45 -50.88 -43.83
C ALA A 33 -17.16 -51.62 -43.39
N LYS A 34 -16.04 -51.40 -44.09
CA LYS A 34 -14.71 -51.95 -43.80
C LYS A 34 -13.78 -50.95 -43.09
N THR A 35 -14.23 -49.72 -42.87
CA THR A 35 -13.43 -48.64 -42.30
C THR A 35 -14.27 -47.89 -41.26
N ASP A 36 -13.62 -47.38 -40.21
CA ASP A 36 -14.25 -46.50 -39.22
C ASP A 36 -13.63 -45.11 -39.37
N ALA A 37 -14.45 -44.09 -39.62
CA ALA A 37 -14.00 -42.70 -39.61
C ALA A 37 -14.11 -42.15 -38.19
N THR A 38 -12.96 -41.84 -37.59
CA THR A 38 -12.92 -41.15 -36.30
C THR A 38 -12.76 -39.65 -36.54
N GLN A 39 -13.63 -38.85 -35.92
CA GLN A 39 -13.48 -37.41 -35.92
C GLN A 39 -12.26 -37.04 -35.07
N LEU A 40 -11.30 -36.32 -35.66
CA LEU A 40 -10.25 -35.63 -34.92
C LEU A 40 -10.92 -34.60 -34.02
N GLN A 41 -11.02 -34.89 -32.72
CA GLN A 41 -11.36 -33.88 -31.73
C GLN A 41 -10.12 -33.02 -31.48
N PRO A 42 -10.12 -31.72 -31.83
CA PRO A 42 -9.05 -30.84 -31.43
C PRO A 42 -9.13 -30.71 -29.92
N THR A 43 -8.26 -31.43 -29.20
CA THR A 43 -8.07 -31.16 -27.78
C THR A 43 -7.23 -29.90 -27.69
N ASP A 44 -7.87 -28.73 -27.78
CA ASP A 44 -7.21 -27.49 -27.42
C ASP A 44 -6.80 -27.63 -25.95
N PHE A 45 -5.50 -27.76 -25.72
CA PHE A 45 -4.97 -27.78 -24.37
C PHE A 45 -5.12 -26.37 -23.82
N VAL A 46 -6.25 -26.12 -23.17
CA VAL A 46 -6.43 -24.90 -22.38
C VAL A 46 -5.65 -25.13 -21.09
N PRO A 47 -4.60 -24.33 -20.81
CA PRO A 47 -3.86 -24.44 -19.56
C PRO A 47 -4.83 -24.39 -18.38
N ASN A 48 -4.65 -25.31 -17.43
CA ASN A 48 -5.51 -25.37 -16.25
C ASN A 48 -5.36 -24.06 -15.46
N ALA A 49 -6.46 -23.32 -15.29
CA ALA A 49 -6.48 -22.03 -14.60
C ALA A 49 -5.79 -22.08 -13.22
N LYS A 50 -5.94 -23.19 -12.48
CA LYS A 50 -5.29 -23.38 -11.17
C LYS A 50 -3.77 -23.42 -11.26
N GLN A 51 -3.23 -23.99 -12.34
CA GLN A 51 -1.78 -24.04 -12.55
C GLN A 51 -1.22 -22.68 -12.93
N MET A 52 -1.98 -21.89 -13.71
CA MET A 52 -1.62 -20.50 -14.01
C MET A 52 -1.61 -19.64 -12.75
N ASP A 53 -2.65 -19.71 -11.92
CA ASP A 53 -2.73 -18.92 -10.68
C ASP A 53 -1.57 -19.26 -9.73
N ALA A 54 -1.29 -20.55 -9.51
CA ALA A 54 -0.17 -20.98 -8.68
C ALA A 54 1.20 -20.54 -9.25
N THR A 55 1.33 -20.46 -10.57
CA THR A 55 2.54 -19.97 -11.22
C THR A 55 2.70 -18.47 -11.02
N VAL A 56 1.61 -17.70 -11.14
CA VAL A 56 1.59 -16.26 -10.89
C VAL A 56 1.94 -15.97 -9.42
N ASP A 57 1.37 -16.69 -8.46
CA ASP A 57 1.68 -16.54 -7.04
C ASP A 57 3.15 -16.88 -6.72
N ARG A 58 3.71 -17.88 -7.40
CA ARG A 58 5.13 -18.21 -7.29
C ARG A 58 6.01 -17.09 -7.81
N ILE A 59 5.65 -16.45 -8.92
CA ILE A 59 6.37 -15.30 -9.48
C ILE A 59 6.35 -14.15 -8.47
N TYR A 60 5.19 -13.82 -7.89
CA TYR A 60 5.10 -12.80 -6.87
C TYR A 60 5.97 -13.11 -5.64
N SER A 61 5.99 -14.38 -5.22
CA SER A 61 6.83 -14.83 -4.10
C SER A 61 8.32 -14.67 -4.36
N ILE A 62 8.79 -14.93 -5.60
CA ILE A 62 10.19 -14.75 -5.99
C ILE A 62 10.60 -13.27 -5.90
N PHE A 63 9.72 -12.36 -6.33
CA PHE A 63 9.97 -10.92 -6.26
C PHE A 63 9.59 -10.29 -4.92
N HIS A 64 9.21 -11.11 -3.93
CA HIS A 64 8.76 -10.65 -2.60
C HIS A 64 7.65 -9.58 -2.68
N THR A 65 6.79 -9.67 -3.69
CA THR A 65 5.67 -8.75 -3.91
C THR A 65 4.34 -9.51 -3.81
N ASN A 66 3.23 -8.80 -3.90
CA ASN A 66 1.90 -9.40 -3.91
C ASN A 66 1.04 -8.83 -5.03
N LYS A 67 -0.04 -9.54 -5.34
CA LYS A 67 -1.02 -9.12 -6.34
C LYS A 67 -1.61 -7.75 -6.03
N ALA A 68 -1.87 -7.44 -4.74
CA ALA A 68 -2.48 -6.19 -4.33
C ALA A 68 -1.59 -4.96 -4.62
N ILE A 69 -0.27 -5.09 -4.46
CA ILE A 69 0.70 -4.03 -4.77
C ILE A 69 0.81 -3.85 -6.28
N VAL A 70 0.94 -4.94 -7.04
CA VAL A 70 1.02 -4.88 -8.51
C VAL A 70 -0.26 -4.32 -9.14
N GLN A 71 -1.42 -4.66 -8.60
CA GLN A 71 -2.72 -4.17 -9.07
C GLN A 71 -3.14 -2.85 -8.43
N SER A 72 -2.30 -2.26 -7.56
CA SER A 72 -2.61 -1.03 -6.81
C SER A 72 -3.92 -1.08 -6.02
N SER A 73 -4.34 -2.28 -5.60
CA SER A 73 -5.58 -2.54 -4.86
C SER A 73 -5.31 -2.80 -3.37
N TYR A 74 -4.24 -2.23 -2.83
CA TYR A 74 -3.77 -2.47 -1.47
C TYR A 74 -4.52 -1.62 -0.43
N THR A 75 -4.63 -2.15 0.78
CA THR A 75 -5.06 -1.38 1.95
C THR A 75 -3.85 -0.70 2.62
N GLU A 76 -4.10 0.29 3.48
CA GLU A 76 -3.06 1.01 4.25
C GLU A 76 -2.13 0.03 4.98
N ASN A 77 -2.69 -0.94 5.71
CA ASN A 77 -1.89 -1.92 6.46
C ASN A 77 -1.05 -2.84 5.55
N GLN A 78 -1.57 -3.20 4.38
CA GLN A 78 -0.82 -4.01 3.40
C GLN A 78 0.34 -3.22 2.79
N TRP A 79 0.12 -1.92 2.52
CA TRP A 79 1.17 -1.03 2.06
C TRP A 79 2.26 -0.85 3.11
N ILE A 80 1.90 -0.57 4.37
CA ILE A 80 2.85 -0.43 5.48
C ILE A 80 3.70 -1.69 5.63
N SER A 81 3.06 -2.87 5.66
CA SER A 81 3.77 -4.14 5.79
C SER A 81 4.74 -4.41 4.63
N TYR A 82 4.36 -4.04 3.40
CA TYR A 82 5.22 -4.18 2.23
C TYR A 82 6.39 -3.18 2.26
N TYR A 83 6.12 -1.94 2.66
CA TYR A 83 7.13 -0.89 2.76
C TYR A 83 8.20 -1.23 3.80
N GLU A 84 7.81 -1.61 5.03
CA GLU A 84 8.74 -1.99 6.11
C GLU A 84 9.59 -3.21 5.72
N SER A 85 9.00 -4.20 5.06
CA SER A 85 9.70 -5.45 4.74
C SER A 85 10.61 -5.37 3.52
N GLN A 86 10.22 -4.65 2.46
CA GLN A 86 10.95 -4.63 1.18
C GLN A 86 11.63 -3.30 0.89
N ILE A 87 11.00 -2.16 1.21
CA ILE A 87 11.46 -0.85 0.77
C ILE A 87 12.41 -0.22 1.79
N GLU A 88 12.05 -0.25 3.08
CA GLU A 88 12.87 0.36 4.16
C GLU A 88 14.31 -0.18 4.18
N PRO A 89 14.57 -1.50 4.07
CA PRO A 89 15.94 -2.00 4.09
C PRO A 89 16.78 -1.47 2.93
N VAL A 90 16.17 -1.28 1.74
CA VAL A 90 16.84 -0.74 0.56
C VAL A 90 17.13 0.75 0.76
N ILE A 91 16.16 1.52 1.25
CA ILE A 91 16.33 2.95 1.55
C ILE A 91 17.45 3.16 2.58
N ARG A 92 17.48 2.34 3.64
CA ARG A 92 18.54 2.39 4.65
C ARG A 92 19.91 2.06 4.08
N GLN A 93 20.01 1.03 3.24
CA GLN A 93 21.27 0.72 2.57
C GLN A 93 21.71 1.86 1.65
N MET A 94 20.78 2.48 0.91
CA MET A 94 21.08 3.63 0.07
C MET A 94 21.55 4.82 0.89
N SER A 95 20.91 5.13 2.02
CA SER A 95 21.28 6.24 2.89
C SER A 95 22.71 6.07 3.43
N GLU A 96 23.05 4.87 3.89
CA GLU A 96 24.39 4.52 4.36
C GLU A 96 25.44 4.60 3.25
N GLN A 97 25.16 4.03 2.07
CA GLN A 97 26.10 4.02 0.94
C GLN A 97 26.32 5.43 0.38
N TRP A 98 25.26 6.22 0.24
CA TRP A 98 25.37 7.59 -0.26
C TRP A 98 26.10 8.48 0.73
N THR A 99 25.78 8.36 2.02
CA THR A 99 26.54 9.02 3.09
C THR A 99 28.02 8.64 3.03
N SER A 100 28.33 7.36 2.81
CA SER A 100 29.72 6.88 2.73
C SER A 100 30.47 7.31 1.46
N ARG A 101 29.77 7.45 0.33
CA ARG A 101 30.37 7.73 -0.99
C ARG A 101 30.42 9.22 -1.33
N LEU A 102 29.44 10.01 -0.91
CA LEU A 102 29.36 11.44 -1.20
C LEU A 102 30.10 12.29 -0.15
N PHE A 103 30.11 11.87 1.12
CA PHE A 103 30.81 12.60 2.16
C PHE A 103 32.19 12.03 2.48
N ASN A 104 33.16 12.93 2.63
CA ASN A 104 34.49 12.59 3.11
C ASN A 104 34.47 12.18 4.60
N ARG A 105 35.47 11.43 5.05
CA ARG A 105 35.61 10.98 6.46
C ARG A 105 35.43 12.12 7.47
N ARG A 106 35.98 13.31 7.16
CA ARG A 106 35.86 14.50 8.01
C ARG A 106 34.43 15.07 8.05
N GLN A 107 33.72 15.08 6.93
CA GLN A 107 32.33 15.53 6.88
C GLN A 107 31.41 14.59 7.67
N ARG A 108 31.65 13.27 7.60
CA ARG A 108 30.93 12.28 8.40
C ARG A 108 31.22 12.40 9.89
N SER A 109 32.47 12.72 10.29
CA SER A 109 32.79 12.92 11.71
C SER A 109 32.12 14.16 12.32
N PHE A 110 31.70 15.12 11.49
CA PHE A 110 30.87 16.25 11.91
C PHE A 110 29.37 15.92 11.99
N GLY A 111 28.98 14.65 11.77
CA GLY A 111 27.59 14.21 11.86
C GLY A 111 26.77 14.38 10.59
N ASN A 112 27.38 14.74 9.45
CA ASN A 112 26.64 14.85 8.19
C ASN A 112 26.27 13.45 7.68
N SER A 113 24.96 13.23 7.48
CA SER A 113 24.39 12.03 6.87
C SER A 113 23.35 12.43 5.82
N ILE A 114 23.21 11.58 4.81
CA ILE A 114 22.12 11.66 3.84
C ILE A 114 21.07 10.68 4.32
N VAL A 115 19.91 11.20 4.69
CA VAL A 115 18.75 10.38 5.06
C VAL A 115 17.74 10.49 3.94
N PHE A 116 17.26 9.34 3.49
CA PHE A 116 16.13 9.26 2.60
C PHE A 116 14.89 9.03 3.45
N GLU A 117 14.05 10.04 3.50
CA GLU A 117 12.75 9.94 4.13
C GLU A 117 11.71 9.79 3.02
N SER A 118 10.99 8.68 3.05
CA SER A 118 9.66 8.62 2.45
C SER A 118 8.72 8.76 3.62
N SER A 119 8.03 9.88 3.73
CA SER A 119 7.11 10.14 4.84
C SER A 119 6.03 9.05 4.84
N ASP A 120 6.12 8.11 5.78
CA ASP A 120 5.21 6.97 5.92
C ASP A 120 3.74 7.42 6.02
N LEU A 121 3.55 8.61 6.60
CA LEU A 121 2.24 9.25 6.73
C LEU A 121 1.66 9.71 5.38
N SER A 122 2.44 9.84 4.30
CA SER A 122 1.89 10.25 3.00
C SER A 122 0.77 9.31 2.55
N TYR A 123 0.98 8.01 2.79
CA TYR A 123 0.07 6.92 2.42
C TYR A 123 -0.90 6.51 3.54
N ALA A 124 -0.71 7.04 4.75
CA ALA A 124 -1.66 6.82 5.84
C ALA A 124 -3.02 7.45 5.50
N SER A 125 -4.11 6.79 5.90
CA SER A 125 -5.45 7.30 5.67
C SER A 125 -5.67 8.61 6.43
N MET A 126 -6.58 9.45 5.94
CA MET A 126 -6.94 10.69 6.65
C MET A 126 -7.42 10.41 8.08
N GLN A 127 -7.97 9.23 8.35
CA GLN A 127 -8.38 8.83 9.69
C GLN A 127 -7.19 8.60 10.64
N THR A 128 -6.14 7.91 10.17
CA THR A 128 -4.89 7.73 10.92
C THR A 128 -4.22 9.08 11.17
N LYS A 129 -4.21 9.95 10.15
CA LYS A 129 -3.70 11.32 10.23
C LYS A 129 -4.41 12.18 11.25
N LEU A 130 -5.74 12.14 11.29
CA LEU A 130 -6.55 12.86 12.28
C LEU A 130 -6.34 12.31 13.69
N SER A 131 -6.09 11.01 13.83
CA SER A 131 -5.73 10.40 15.12
C SER A 131 -4.42 10.95 15.66
N LEU A 132 -3.47 11.29 14.78
CA LEU A 132 -2.18 11.91 15.16
C LEU A 132 -2.37 13.33 15.72
N VAL A 133 -3.35 14.09 15.24
CA VAL A 133 -3.71 15.42 15.78
C VAL A 133 -4.07 15.34 17.27
N GLN A 134 -4.66 14.22 17.72
CA GLN A 134 -5.00 14.02 19.13
C GLN A 134 -3.77 13.92 20.03
N LEU A 135 -2.57 13.65 19.49
CA LEU A 135 -1.32 13.64 20.26
C LEU A 135 -0.82 15.06 20.54
N VAL A 136 -1.06 16.02 19.63
CA VAL A 136 -0.81 17.44 19.89
C VAL A 136 -1.72 17.94 21.00
N ASP A 137 -3.01 17.58 20.98
CA ASP A 137 -3.97 18.00 22.01
C ASP A 137 -3.62 17.52 23.43
N ARG A 138 -2.84 16.43 23.52
CA ARG A 138 -2.37 15.81 24.77
C ARG A 138 -0.96 16.28 25.19
N ALA A 139 -0.38 17.27 24.49
CA ALA A 139 1.01 17.71 24.69
C ALA A 139 2.06 16.59 24.62
N VAL A 140 1.81 15.54 23.83
CA VAL A 140 2.82 14.49 23.57
C VAL A 140 3.80 14.95 22.50
N MET A 141 3.36 15.79 21.57
CA MET A 141 4.16 16.32 20.46
C MET A 141 3.83 17.79 20.21
N THR A 142 4.77 18.52 19.61
CA THR A 142 4.56 19.92 19.23
C THR A 142 3.81 20.03 17.89
N PRO A 143 3.08 21.15 17.65
CA PRO A 143 2.51 21.43 16.34
C PRO A 143 3.52 21.37 15.17
N ASN A 144 4.77 21.78 15.39
CA ASN A 144 5.81 21.73 14.36
C ASN A 144 6.30 20.30 14.09
N GLU A 145 6.39 19.45 15.11
CA GLU A 145 6.65 18.00 14.91
C GLU A 145 5.52 17.35 14.10
N LEU A 146 4.26 17.67 14.43
CA LEU A 146 3.11 17.20 13.66
C LEU A 146 3.18 17.65 12.20
N ARG A 147 3.48 18.93 11.97
CA ARG A 147 3.66 19.49 10.62
C ARG A 147 4.82 18.84 9.87
N GLY A 148 5.90 18.50 10.57
CA GLY A 148 7.02 17.71 10.04
C GLY A 148 6.53 16.37 9.46
N PHE A 149 5.72 15.61 10.20
CA PHE A 149 5.15 14.35 9.69
C PHE A 149 4.22 14.53 8.48
N PHE A 150 3.62 15.71 8.33
CA PHE A 150 2.81 16.08 7.16
C PHE A 150 3.60 16.71 6.01
N ASN A 151 4.93 16.81 6.10
CA ASN A 151 5.78 17.58 5.19
C ASN A 151 5.32 19.04 5.02
N LEU A 152 4.73 19.62 6.06
CA LEU A 152 4.34 21.02 6.09
C LEU A 152 5.48 21.84 6.68
N SER A 153 5.70 23.03 6.13
CA SER A 153 6.68 23.97 6.68
C SER A 153 6.35 24.31 8.14
N PRO A 154 7.35 24.40 9.04
CA PRO A 154 7.15 24.86 10.39
C PRO A 154 6.61 26.28 10.41
N VAL A 155 5.89 26.62 11.48
CA VAL A 155 5.26 27.93 11.69
C VAL A 155 5.87 28.57 12.94
N PRO A 156 6.02 29.91 12.97
CA PRO A 156 6.43 30.61 14.18
C PRO A 156 5.54 30.24 15.37
N ASP A 157 6.14 30.01 16.53
CA ASP A 157 5.47 29.58 17.78
C ASP A 157 4.88 28.16 17.79
N GLY A 158 5.15 27.34 16.75
CA GLY A 158 4.70 25.95 16.66
C GLY A 158 5.47 24.92 17.50
N ASP A 159 6.54 25.33 18.21
CA ASP A 159 7.34 24.44 19.08
C ASP A 159 6.81 24.40 20.54
N LYS A 160 5.73 25.13 20.82
CA LYS A 160 5.08 25.13 22.14
C LYS A 160 4.13 23.94 22.23
N MET A 161 4.27 23.13 23.28
CA MET A 161 3.31 22.07 23.59
C MET A 161 1.96 22.69 23.94
N LEU A 162 0.90 22.29 23.23
CA LEU A 162 -0.46 22.75 23.48
C LEU A 162 -1.18 21.70 24.33
N LEU A 163 -1.82 22.13 25.40
CA LEU A 163 -2.73 21.30 26.18
C LEU A 163 -4.14 21.80 25.93
N ARG A 164 -5.06 20.87 25.59
CA ARG A 164 -6.48 21.21 25.64
C ARG A 164 -6.84 21.56 27.08
N LYS A 165 -7.47 22.73 27.27
CA LYS A 165 -7.81 23.31 28.58
C LYS A 165 -8.65 22.38 29.47
N ASP A 166 -9.40 21.46 28.85
CA ASP A 166 -10.27 20.50 29.53
C ASP A 166 -9.53 19.27 30.10
N THR A 167 -8.24 19.12 29.80
CA THR A 167 -7.40 17.95 30.19
C THR A 167 -6.42 18.27 31.32
N GLY A 168 -6.59 19.42 31.98
CA GLY A 168 -5.80 19.78 33.15
C GLY A 168 -5.90 18.70 34.23
N THR A 169 -4.81 18.48 34.97
CA THR A 169 -4.84 17.60 36.14
C THR A 169 -5.88 18.12 37.13
N VAL A 170 -6.84 17.28 37.53
CA VAL A 170 -7.64 17.55 38.74
C VAL A 170 -6.64 17.82 39.86
N PRO A 171 -6.75 18.94 40.60
CA PRO A 171 -5.83 19.21 41.69
C PRO A 171 -5.88 18.01 42.62
N SER A 172 -4.76 17.28 42.71
CA SER A 172 -4.62 16.21 43.67
C SER A 172 -4.71 16.87 45.03
N ALA A 173 -5.73 16.49 45.81
CA ALA A 173 -5.96 17.00 47.14
C ALA A 173 -4.76 16.63 48.04
N THR A 174 -3.74 17.48 48.08
CA THR A 174 -2.74 17.52 49.14
C THR A 174 -2.16 18.94 49.21
N GLY A 175 -2.75 19.75 50.10
CA GLY A 175 -2.07 20.78 50.92
C GLY A 175 -1.57 22.06 50.25
N SER A 176 -2.08 23.20 50.76
CA SER A 176 -1.57 24.59 50.67
C SER A 176 -1.47 25.18 49.25
N ASP A 177 -2.18 26.23 48.84
CA ASP A 177 -2.56 27.44 49.57
C ASP A 177 -3.77 28.15 48.94
N GLY A 178 -4.51 28.88 49.78
CA GLY A 178 -5.23 30.09 49.36
C GLY A 178 -6.74 29.94 49.14
N ALA A 179 -7.48 29.64 50.21
CA ALA A 179 -8.89 30.07 50.26
C ALA A 179 -8.96 31.60 50.28
N PRO A 180 -9.90 32.26 49.57
CA PRO A 180 -10.14 33.68 49.74
C PRO A 180 -10.90 33.87 51.06
N ASP A 181 -10.29 34.60 51.99
CA ASP A 181 -10.92 35.00 53.25
C ASP A 181 -12.03 36.03 52.99
N PRO A 182 -13.29 35.79 53.41
CA PRO A 182 -14.35 36.78 53.36
C PRO A 182 -14.56 37.32 54.77
N THR A 183 -14.04 38.52 55.09
CA THR A 183 -14.65 39.55 55.95
C THR A 183 -13.59 40.49 56.50
N GLU A 184 -13.59 41.74 56.04
CA GLU A 184 -13.32 42.87 56.92
C GLU A 184 -14.12 44.06 56.39
N GLY A 185 -15.21 44.35 57.10
CA GLY A 185 -15.97 45.59 57.02
C GLY A 185 -15.78 46.36 58.33
N GLY A 186 -15.82 47.69 58.22
CA GLY A 186 -15.82 48.64 59.33
C GLY A 186 -15.01 49.88 58.92
N ASP A 187 -15.63 50.85 58.26
CA ASP A 187 -16.36 52.00 58.84
C ASP A 187 -15.40 53.17 59.14
N ASP A 188 -15.61 54.28 58.44
CA ASP A 188 -15.62 55.62 59.04
C ASP A 188 -16.43 56.59 58.15
N ASN A 189 -17.39 57.24 58.82
CA ASN A 189 -18.41 58.18 58.36
C ASN A 189 -17.83 59.49 57.78
N ASP A 190 -18.54 60.19 56.88
CA ASP A 190 -19.44 61.31 57.25
C ASP A 190 -20.12 61.99 56.03
N ASP A 191 -21.43 62.17 56.20
CA ASP A 191 -22.33 63.28 55.85
C ASP A 191 -22.15 64.15 54.55
N SER A 192 -23.16 64.12 53.68
CA SER A 192 -24.06 65.28 53.42
C SER A 192 -24.86 65.13 52.10
N GLY A 193 -26.19 65.32 52.17
CA GLY A 193 -27.04 65.45 50.98
C GLY A 193 -28.51 65.14 51.21
N THR A 194 -29.22 66.11 51.79
CA THR A 194 -30.67 66.23 52.02
C THR A 194 -31.56 65.99 50.80
N ASP A 195 -32.73 65.38 51.04
CA ASP A 195 -34.07 65.88 50.63
C ASP A 195 -35.13 65.40 51.63
#